data_AF-A0A0F9AD77-F1
#
_entry.id   AF-A0A0F9AD77-F1
#
_cell.length_a   1.000
_cell.length_b   1.000
_cell.length_c   1.000
_cell.angle_alpha   90.00
_cell.angle_beta   90.00
_cell.angle_gamma   90.00
#
_symmetry.space_group_name_H-M   'P 1'
#
loop_
_entity.id
_entity.type
_entity.pdbx_description
1 polymer ?
#
loop_
_entity_poly.entity_id
_entity_poly.type
_entity_poly.pdbx_seq_one_letter_code
_entity_poly.pdbx_strand_id
1 'polypeptide(L)'
;MLRIPDGKSVFLSSGSEAVDLSISISKHITGRNRICIIDGSYLSAYGHGKDSLKDKTANKIPAENFEKLSSLNFEKIAAFVFEPGTAWRLIQFSSAGFVSAIVKKAKSAGSLIIVDEVTTGMCRTGKWFGFEHYSMNPDIVVCGKGLGNGYPVSSVSLSKKITKAFEEMPFRYAQSHQNDPFACAVALQVIKEMDRKGLVTKTEE
;
A
#
# COMPACT_ATOMS: atom_id res chain seq x y z
N MET A 1 -14.54 2.00 -6.21
CA MET A 1 -14.48 0.61 -5.70
C MET A 1 -13.24 -0.05 -6.27
N LEU A 2 -12.52 -0.84 -5.48
CA LEU A 2 -11.20 -1.38 -5.86
C LEU A 2 -11.33 -2.33 -7.06
N ARG A 3 -10.73 -1.97 -8.20
CA ARG A 3 -10.79 -2.77 -9.42
C ARG A 3 -9.51 -3.58 -9.60
N ILE A 4 -9.45 -4.72 -8.93
CA ILE A 4 -8.38 -5.72 -9.12
C ILE A 4 -9.03 -7.03 -9.60
N PRO A 5 -9.34 -7.15 -10.91
CA PRO A 5 -10.00 -8.33 -11.45
C PRO A 5 -9.14 -9.57 -11.25
N ASP A 6 -9.78 -10.67 -10.85
CA ASP A 6 -9.15 -11.95 -10.46
C ASP A 6 -8.07 -11.83 -9.38
N GLY A 7 -8.03 -10.70 -8.66
CA GLY A 7 -7.18 -10.52 -7.49
C GLY A 7 -7.68 -11.34 -6.29
N LYS A 8 -6.87 -11.34 -5.23
CA LYS A 8 -7.22 -11.96 -3.94
C LYS A 8 -6.95 -10.96 -2.82
N SER A 9 -7.72 -11.07 -1.75
CA SER A 9 -7.54 -10.24 -0.57
C SER A 9 -7.36 -11.10 0.68
N VAL A 10 -6.55 -10.61 1.60
CA VAL A 10 -6.39 -11.15 2.95
C VAL A 10 -6.80 -10.05 3.93
N PHE A 11 -7.59 -10.38 4.94
CA PHE A 11 -7.99 -9.46 6.00
C PHE A 11 -7.19 -9.71 7.27
N LEU A 12 -6.77 -8.64 7.92
CA LEU A 12 -5.97 -8.62 9.14
C LEU A 12 -6.57 -7.60 10.12
N SER A 13 -5.90 -7.33 11.25
CA SER A 13 -6.44 -6.51 12.34
C SER A 13 -5.88 -5.09 12.36
N SER A 14 -4.70 -4.83 11.78
CA SER A 14 -4.10 -3.49 11.75
C SER A 14 -3.42 -3.12 10.43
N GLY A 15 -3.26 -1.81 10.19
CA GLY A 15 -2.52 -1.32 9.03
C GLY A 15 -1.04 -1.74 9.04
N SER A 16 -0.41 -1.77 10.22
CA SER A 16 0.99 -2.21 10.36
C SER A 16 1.17 -3.68 9.97
N GLU A 17 0.23 -4.57 10.35
CA GLU A 17 0.24 -5.97 9.91
C GLU A 17 0.15 -6.08 8.38
N ALA A 18 -0.77 -5.31 7.79
CA ALA A 18 -1.05 -5.38 6.37
C ALA A 18 0.11 -4.82 5.52
N VAL A 19 0.75 -3.74 5.97
CA VAL A 19 1.97 -3.20 5.36
C VAL A 19 3.13 -4.20 5.48
N ASP A 20 3.34 -4.77 6.67
CA ASP A 20 4.44 -5.72 6.88
C ASP A 20 4.27 -6.99 6.05
N LEU A 21 3.05 -7.52 5.95
CA LEU A 21 2.71 -8.62 5.04
C LEU A 21 3.02 -8.22 3.59
N SER A 22 2.56 -7.06 3.14
CA SER A 22 2.76 -6.61 1.76
C SER A 22 4.24 -6.47 1.38
N ILE A 23 5.05 -5.92 2.29
CA ILE A 23 6.49 -5.83 2.09
C ILE A 23 7.12 -7.23 2.08
N SER A 24 6.74 -8.10 3.02
CA SER A 24 7.23 -9.49 3.07
C SER A 24 6.95 -10.25 1.78
N ILE A 25 5.75 -10.10 1.23
CA ILE A 25 5.35 -10.65 -0.08
C ILE A 25 6.28 -10.15 -1.18
N SER A 26 6.53 -8.83 -1.24
CA SER A 26 7.40 -8.27 -2.28
C SER A 26 8.85 -8.77 -2.18
N LYS A 27 9.38 -8.89 -0.97
CA LYS A 27 10.72 -9.43 -0.72
C LYS A 27 10.82 -10.89 -1.15
N HIS A 28 9.81 -11.68 -0.81
CA HIS A 28 9.74 -13.09 -1.19
C HIS A 28 9.69 -13.28 -2.71
N ILE A 29 8.82 -12.56 -3.41
CA ILE A 29 8.65 -12.68 -4.87
C ILE A 29 9.91 -12.22 -5.62
N THR A 30 10.51 -11.10 -5.19
CA THR A 30 11.66 -10.51 -5.91
C THR A 30 13.01 -11.07 -5.49
N GLY A 31 13.09 -11.74 -4.33
CA GLY A 31 14.36 -12.14 -3.70
C GLY A 31 15.20 -10.95 -3.19
N ARG A 32 14.62 -9.75 -3.08
CA ARG A 32 15.32 -8.50 -2.72
C ARG A 32 14.91 -8.05 -1.33
N ASN A 33 15.83 -7.39 -0.61
CA ASN A 33 15.61 -7.01 0.79
C ASN A 33 15.31 -5.53 1.03
N ARG A 34 15.49 -4.66 0.02
CA ARG A 34 15.33 -3.22 0.18
C ARG A 34 13.98 -2.75 -0.36
N ILE A 35 13.45 -1.68 0.24
CA ILE A 35 12.27 -0.98 -0.28
C ILE A 35 12.65 0.44 -0.68
N CYS A 36 11.79 1.09 -1.46
CA CYS A 36 11.85 2.50 -1.80
C CYS A 36 10.62 3.19 -1.23
N ILE A 37 10.79 4.36 -0.61
CA ILE A 37 9.69 5.17 -0.04
C ILE A 37 9.95 6.65 -0.32
N ILE A 38 8.90 7.47 -0.24
CA ILE A 38 9.06 8.92 -0.18
C ILE A 38 9.37 9.32 1.26
N ASP A 39 10.34 10.22 1.45
CA ASP A 39 10.80 10.61 2.78
C ASP A 39 9.69 11.31 3.59
N GLY A 40 9.55 10.90 4.85
CA GLY A 40 8.45 11.28 5.74
C GLY A 40 7.17 10.44 5.62
N SER A 41 7.20 9.30 4.91
CA SER A 41 6.10 8.32 4.94
C SER A 41 6.01 7.63 6.31
N TYR A 42 4.79 7.29 6.75
CA TYR A 42 4.54 6.41 7.89
C TYR A 42 3.89 5.11 7.43
N LEU A 43 4.68 4.03 7.39
CA LEU A 43 4.19 2.75 6.89
C LEU A 43 3.72 1.83 8.02
N SER A 44 4.53 1.60 9.05
CA SER A 44 4.14 0.73 10.16
C SER A 44 4.87 1.04 11.47
N ALA A 45 4.29 0.60 12.59
CA ALA A 45 4.88 0.70 13.92
C ALA A 45 5.99 -0.36 14.16
N TYR A 46 5.97 -1.46 13.40
CA TYR A 46 6.89 -2.59 13.50
C TYR A 46 7.13 -3.26 12.15
N GLY A 47 8.04 -4.24 12.13
CA GLY A 47 8.32 -5.01 10.93
C GLY A 47 9.09 -4.21 9.88
N HIS A 48 8.99 -4.62 8.62
CA HIS A 48 9.77 -4.08 7.51
C HIS A 48 9.39 -2.66 7.09
N GLY A 49 8.21 -2.17 7.47
CA GLY A 49 7.78 -0.79 7.24
C GLY A 49 8.16 0.17 8.37
N LYS A 50 8.75 -0.33 9.47
CA LYS A 50 9.11 0.51 10.62
C LYS A 50 10.27 1.43 10.26
N ASP A 51 10.07 2.73 10.41
CA ASP A 51 11.18 3.67 10.37
C ASP A 51 12.05 3.51 11.63
N SER A 52 13.27 3.03 11.45
CA SER A 52 14.22 2.76 12.53
C SER A 52 15.60 3.27 12.15
N LEU A 53 16.26 3.98 13.07
CA LEU A 53 17.64 4.45 12.88
C LEU A 53 18.63 3.31 12.59
N LYS A 54 18.29 2.08 13.00
CA LYS A 54 19.12 0.88 12.78
C LYS A 54 18.78 0.16 11.47
N ASP A 55 17.57 0.32 10.94
CA ASP A 55 17.12 -0.39 9.74
C ASP A 55 17.41 0.46 8.48
N LYS A 56 18.41 0.03 7.70
CA LYS A 56 18.83 0.69 6.45
C LYS A 56 18.22 0.04 5.19
N THR A 57 17.17 -0.77 5.36
CA THR A 57 16.53 -1.47 4.23
C THR A 57 15.65 -0.54 3.39
N ALA A 58 15.17 0.59 3.94
CA ALA A 58 14.42 1.59 3.20
C ALA A 58 15.34 2.62 2.51
N ASN A 59 15.17 2.80 1.20
CA ASN A 59 15.74 3.92 0.45
C ASN A 59 14.70 5.05 0.44
N LYS A 60 15.00 6.14 1.15
CA LYS A 60 14.12 7.31 1.23
C LYS A 60 14.47 8.30 0.11
N ILE A 61 13.46 8.74 -0.63
CA ILE A 61 13.59 9.79 -1.63
C ILE A 61 12.86 11.03 -1.11
N PRO A 62 13.54 12.17 -0.90
CA PRO A 62 12.86 13.43 -0.62
C PRO A 62 11.85 13.74 -1.73
N ALA A 63 10.68 14.25 -1.37
CA ALA A 63 9.63 14.61 -2.32
C ALA A 63 10.18 15.55 -3.41
N GLU A 64 9.77 15.33 -4.65
CA GLU A 64 10.19 16.08 -5.85
C GLU A 64 11.70 16.04 -6.18
N ASN A 65 12.49 15.18 -5.53
CA ASN A 65 13.93 15.08 -5.78
C ASN A 65 14.26 14.05 -6.89
N PHE A 66 14.21 14.49 -8.14
CA PHE A 66 14.49 13.66 -9.33
C PHE A 66 15.96 13.22 -9.45
N GLU A 67 16.90 14.00 -8.92
CA GLU A 67 18.32 13.64 -8.89
C GLU A 67 18.56 12.43 -7.99
N LYS A 68 18.02 12.47 -6.77
CA LYS A 68 18.11 11.36 -5.83
C LYS A 68 17.46 10.10 -6.41
N LEU A 69 16.28 10.25 -7.01
CA LEU A 69 15.60 9.16 -7.72
C LEU A 69 16.51 8.52 -8.79
N SER A 70 17.24 9.33 -9.56
CA SER A 70 18.13 8.84 -10.61
C SER A 70 19.36 8.11 -10.08
N SER A 71 19.82 8.45 -8.86
CA SER A 71 20.95 7.79 -8.21
C SER A 71 20.66 6.41 -7.60
N LEU A 72 19.38 6.04 -7.44
CA LEU A 72 19.01 4.79 -6.80
C LEU A 72 19.15 3.58 -7.74
N ASN A 73 19.74 2.51 -7.22
CA ASN A 73 19.75 1.21 -7.90
C ASN A 73 18.46 0.44 -7.58
N PHE A 74 17.49 0.50 -8.49
CA PHE A 74 16.20 -0.19 -8.38
C PHE A 74 16.28 -1.72 -8.54
N GLU A 75 17.36 -2.26 -9.10
CA GLU A 75 17.53 -3.73 -9.20
C GLU A 75 17.70 -4.39 -7.84
N LYS A 76 18.10 -3.62 -6.82
CA LYS A 76 18.20 -4.09 -5.43
C LYS A 76 16.92 -3.85 -4.61
N ILE A 77 15.89 -3.26 -5.21
CA ILE A 77 14.66 -2.83 -4.54
C ILE A 77 13.54 -3.82 -4.85
N ALA A 78 12.93 -4.37 -3.81
CA ALA A 78 11.80 -5.30 -3.87
C ALA A 78 10.52 -4.57 -4.26
N ALA A 79 10.26 -3.42 -3.64
CA ALA A 79 9.06 -2.64 -3.89
C ALA A 79 9.28 -1.14 -3.70
N PHE A 80 8.53 -0.35 -4.46
CA PHE A 80 8.17 1.01 -4.08
C PHE A 80 6.90 0.93 -3.22
N VAL A 81 6.99 1.39 -1.97
CA VAL A 81 5.86 1.48 -1.04
C VAL A 81 5.44 2.93 -0.96
N PHE A 82 4.26 3.21 -1.50
CA PHE A 82 3.75 4.56 -1.70
C PHE A 82 2.60 4.86 -0.75
N GLU A 83 2.74 5.91 0.05
CA GLU A 83 1.67 6.53 0.82
C GLU A 83 1.27 7.84 0.09
N PRO A 84 0.12 7.89 -0.63
CA PRO A 84 -0.25 9.04 -1.47
C PRO A 84 -0.25 10.40 -0.75
N GLY A 85 -0.65 10.43 0.52
CA GLY A 85 -0.65 11.61 1.37
C GLY A 85 0.10 11.31 2.66
N THR A 86 1.38 11.70 2.71
CA THR A 86 2.32 11.31 3.79
C THR A 86 1.86 11.77 5.17
N ALA A 87 1.48 10.84 6.06
CA ALA A 87 0.88 11.15 7.36
C ALA A 87 1.77 11.99 8.27
N TRP A 88 3.08 11.73 8.31
CA TRP A 88 4.00 12.50 9.17
C TRP A 88 4.36 13.88 8.64
N ARG A 89 4.03 14.19 7.38
CA ARG A 89 4.27 15.50 6.78
C ARG A 89 2.97 16.27 6.55
N LEU A 90 2.03 16.16 7.49
CA LEU A 90 0.75 16.87 7.45
C LEU A 90 -0.05 16.61 6.15
N ILE A 91 -0.04 15.36 5.67
CA ILE A 91 -0.76 14.94 4.46
C ILE A 91 -0.27 15.68 3.20
N GLN A 92 1.06 15.74 3.04
CA GLN A 92 1.67 16.28 1.83
C GLN A 92 1.58 15.25 0.69
N PHE A 93 1.04 15.68 -0.45
CA PHE A 93 0.96 14.91 -1.68
C PHE A 93 2.14 15.26 -2.59
N SER A 94 2.84 14.23 -3.09
CA SER A 94 3.85 14.43 -4.13
C SER A 94 3.17 14.60 -5.49
N SER A 95 3.85 15.28 -6.42
CA SER A 95 3.32 15.52 -7.76
C SER A 95 3.11 14.21 -8.53
N ALA A 96 2.09 14.17 -9.38
CA ALA A 96 1.84 13.00 -10.22
C ALA A 96 3.02 12.68 -11.14
N GLY A 97 3.74 13.70 -11.62
CA GLY A 97 4.95 13.54 -12.43
C GLY A 97 6.08 12.85 -11.67
N PHE A 98 6.32 13.24 -10.42
CA PHE A 98 7.34 12.61 -9.58
C PHE A 98 7.00 11.16 -9.26
N VAL A 99 5.78 10.88 -8.81
CA VAL A 99 5.33 9.51 -8.49
C VAL A 99 5.37 8.62 -9.73
N SER A 100 4.94 9.13 -10.89
CA SER A 100 5.02 8.42 -12.17
C SER A 100 6.46 8.05 -12.54
N ALA A 101 7.43 8.96 -12.32
CA ALA A 101 8.84 8.68 -12.57
C ALA A 101 9.39 7.56 -11.68
N ILE A 102 8.99 7.51 -10.40
CA ILE A 102 9.38 6.42 -9.49
C ILE A 102 8.76 5.10 -9.95
N VAL A 103 7.45 5.08 -10.23
CA VAL A 103 6.72 3.88 -10.67
C VAL A 103 7.33 3.33 -11.95
N LYS A 104 7.67 4.18 -12.92
CA LYS A 104 8.33 3.77 -14.17
C LYS A 104 9.67 3.08 -13.88
N LYS A 105 10.54 3.69 -13.08
CA LYS A 105 11.85 3.10 -12.71
C LYS A 105 11.69 1.79 -11.94
N ALA A 106 10.78 1.76 -10.96
CA ALA A 106 10.48 0.56 -10.17
C ALA A 106 10.02 -0.60 -11.06
N LYS A 107 9.01 -0.37 -11.92
CA LYS A 107 8.49 -1.40 -12.83
C LYS A 107 9.54 -1.87 -13.83
N SER A 108 10.33 -0.96 -14.41
CA SER A 108 11.40 -1.33 -15.35
C SER A 108 12.48 -2.21 -14.72
N ALA A 109 12.73 -2.09 -13.42
CA ALA A 109 13.69 -2.92 -12.69
C ALA A 109 13.08 -4.18 -12.07
N GLY A 110 11.78 -4.44 -12.28
CA GLY A 110 11.06 -5.57 -11.69
C GLY A 110 10.68 -5.39 -10.21
N SER A 111 10.78 -4.19 -9.66
CA SER A 111 10.23 -3.89 -8.33
C SER A 111 8.70 -3.86 -8.39
N LEU A 112 8.05 -4.29 -7.31
CA LEU A 112 6.60 -4.21 -7.16
C LEU A 112 6.16 -2.82 -6.72
N ILE A 113 4.90 -2.50 -6.98
CA ILE A 113 4.24 -1.29 -6.54
C ILE A 113 3.23 -1.63 -5.43
N ILE A 114 3.53 -1.20 -4.22
CA ILE A 114 2.64 -1.32 -3.07
C ILE A 114 2.09 0.07 -2.77
N VAL A 115 0.77 0.20 -2.61
CA VAL A 115 0.15 1.44 -2.15
C VAL A 115 -0.44 1.23 -0.76
N ASP A 116 0.01 2.06 0.17
CA ASP A 116 -0.54 2.17 1.52
C ASP A 116 -1.70 3.18 1.52
N GLU A 117 -2.92 2.66 1.49
CA GLU A 117 -4.18 3.41 1.56
C GLU A 117 -4.77 3.41 2.98
N VAL A 118 -3.98 3.08 4.00
CA VAL A 118 -4.47 3.07 5.39
C VAL A 118 -4.96 4.46 5.80
N THR A 119 -4.33 5.53 5.32
CA THR A 119 -4.73 6.92 5.61
C THR A 119 -5.57 7.56 4.51
N THR A 120 -5.16 7.42 3.24
CA THR A 120 -5.76 8.13 2.10
C THR A 120 -6.93 7.40 1.43
N GLY A 121 -7.12 6.12 1.74
CA GLY A 121 -8.19 5.32 1.17
C GLY A 121 -9.56 5.62 1.78
N MET A 122 -10.53 4.82 1.36
CA MET A 122 -11.87 4.80 1.95
C MET A 122 -12.57 6.17 1.83
N CYS A 123 -12.57 6.73 0.62
CA CYS A 123 -13.22 8.00 0.27
C CYS A 123 -12.53 9.27 0.80
N ARG A 124 -11.46 9.16 1.61
CA ARG A 124 -10.85 10.29 2.33
C ARG A 124 -10.40 11.47 1.44
N THR A 125 -10.04 11.19 0.20
CA THR A 125 -9.43 12.17 -0.72
C THR A 125 -10.34 12.52 -1.91
N GLY A 126 -11.65 12.35 -1.77
CA GLY A 126 -12.60 12.55 -2.88
C GLY A 126 -12.57 11.42 -3.92
N LYS A 127 -11.86 10.32 -3.63
CA LYS A 127 -11.76 9.10 -4.42
C LYS A 127 -11.79 7.88 -3.51
N TRP A 128 -12.10 6.70 -4.04
CA TRP A 128 -12.10 5.49 -3.21
C TRP A 128 -10.71 5.20 -2.64
N PHE A 129 -9.66 5.49 -3.42
CA PHE A 129 -8.26 5.32 -3.05
C PHE A 129 -7.45 6.54 -3.48
N GLY A 130 -6.47 6.93 -2.66
CA GLY A 130 -5.57 8.05 -2.95
C GLY A 130 -4.74 7.84 -4.22
N PHE A 131 -4.35 6.60 -4.53
CA PHE A 131 -3.61 6.28 -5.76
C PHE A 131 -4.43 6.57 -7.02
N GLU A 132 -5.75 6.67 -6.96
CA GLU A 132 -6.59 7.02 -8.12
C GLU A 132 -6.38 8.47 -8.58
N HIS A 133 -5.68 9.30 -7.80
CA HIS A 133 -5.16 10.61 -8.22
C HIS A 133 -3.88 10.50 -9.04
N TYR A 134 -3.28 9.31 -9.08
CA TYR A 134 -2.06 9.00 -9.79
C TYR A 134 -2.40 8.03 -10.92
N SER A 135 -1.89 8.25 -12.13
CA SER A 135 -2.11 7.33 -13.26
C SER A 135 -1.27 6.07 -13.11
N MET A 136 -1.60 5.22 -12.12
CA MET A 136 -0.85 4.02 -11.76
C MET A 136 -1.76 2.82 -11.49
N ASN A 137 -1.21 1.63 -11.76
CA ASN A 137 -1.83 0.35 -11.41
C ASN A 137 -0.92 -0.36 -10.40
N PRO A 138 -1.32 -0.43 -9.11
CA PRO A 138 -0.53 -1.08 -8.06
C PRO A 138 -0.57 -2.60 -8.17
N ASP A 139 0.50 -3.26 -7.74
CA ASP A 139 0.56 -4.71 -7.61
C ASP A 139 -0.12 -5.19 -6.32
N ILE A 140 -0.04 -4.37 -5.25
CA ILE A 140 -0.63 -4.61 -3.93
C ILE A 140 -1.23 -3.30 -3.40
N VAL A 141 -2.43 -3.39 -2.80
CA VAL A 141 -3.10 -2.27 -2.12
C VAL A 141 -3.39 -2.65 -0.68
N VAL A 142 -2.98 -1.80 0.25
CA VAL A 142 -3.21 -1.97 1.70
C VAL A 142 -4.29 -1.01 2.16
N CYS A 143 -5.27 -1.49 2.92
CA CYS A 143 -6.30 -0.64 3.54
C CYS A 143 -6.42 -0.93 5.04
N GLY A 144 -6.91 0.05 5.80
CA GLY A 144 -7.16 -0.05 7.24
C GLY A 144 -8.01 1.13 7.68
N LYS A 145 -7.88 1.57 8.94
CA LYS A 145 -8.58 2.74 9.53
C LYS A 145 -10.04 2.88 9.07
N GLY A 146 -10.29 3.68 8.04
CA GLY A 146 -11.62 3.89 7.45
C GLY A 146 -12.34 2.61 7.04
N LEU A 147 -11.61 1.54 6.70
CA LEU A 147 -12.18 0.24 6.33
C LEU A 147 -13.04 -0.35 7.46
N GLY A 148 -12.58 -0.22 8.70
CA GLY A 148 -13.29 -0.69 9.89
C GLY A 148 -14.15 0.35 10.57
N ASN A 149 -13.98 1.62 10.20
CA ASN A 149 -14.65 2.79 10.80
C ASN A 149 -14.75 2.71 12.35
N GLY A 150 -13.63 2.39 13.01
CA GLY A 150 -13.54 2.23 14.47
C GLY A 150 -13.37 0.78 14.94
N TYR A 151 -13.64 -0.21 14.09
CA TYR A 151 -13.34 -1.61 14.38
C TYR A 151 -11.95 -2.03 13.85
N PRO A 152 -11.17 -2.86 14.57
CA PRO A 152 -9.89 -3.36 14.07
C PRO A 152 -10.06 -4.26 12.84
N VAL A 153 -9.76 -3.71 11.66
CA VAL A 153 -9.68 -4.47 10.41
C VAL A 153 -8.79 -3.74 9.40
N SER A 154 -7.99 -4.50 8.68
CA SER A 154 -7.19 -4.08 7.54
C SER A 154 -7.29 -5.12 6.42
N SER A 155 -6.86 -4.74 5.22
CA SER A 155 -6.85 -5.66 4.08
C SER A 155 -5.58 -5.49 3.25
N VAL A 156 -5.05 -6.59 2.74
CA VAL A 156 -4.05 -6.63 1.67
C VAL A 156 -4.71 -7.20 0.44
N SER A 157 -4.84 -6.40 -0.62
CA SER A 157 -5.40 -6.83 -1.90
C SER A 157 -4.30 -6.96 -2.93
N LEU A 158 -4.19 -8.14 -3.54
CA LEU A 158 -3.13 -8.55 -4.46
C LEU A 158 -3.68 -8.63 -5.88
N SER A 159 -2.92 -8.10 -6.85
CA SER A 159 -3.26 -8.26 -8.26
C SER A 159 -3.16 -9.71 -8.74
N LYS A 160 -3.89 -10.04 -9.80
CA LYS A 160 -3.83 -11.36 -10.48
C LYS A 160 -2.40 -11.82 -10.77
N LYS A 161 -1.53 -10.89 -11.15
CA LYS A 161 -0.11 -11.16 -11.42
C LYS A 161 0.59 -11.68 -10.16
N ILE A 162 0.35 -11.04 -9.03
CA ILE A 162 0.95 -11.41 -7.74
C ILE A 162 0.33 -12.71 -7.21
N THR A 163 -0.97 -12.91 -7.37
CA THR A 163 -1.63 -14.15 -6.92
C THR A 163 -1.13 -15.36 -7.68
N LYS A 164 -0.86 -15.24 -8.99
CA LYS A 164 -0.24 -16.31 -9.78
C LYS A 164 1.18 -16.65 -9.32
N ALA A 165 1.98 -15.64 -8.95
CA ALA A 165 3.33 -15.89 -8.44
C ALA A 165 3.32 -16.76 -7.16
N PHE A 166 2.27 -16.68 -6.34
CA PHE A 166 2.11 -17.56 -5.16
C PHE A 166 1.79 -19.02 -5.49
N GLU A 167 1.20 -19.30 -6.65
CA GLU A 167 0.97 -20.69 -7.08
C GLU A 167 2.29 -21.40 -7.37
N GLU A 168 3.32 -20.63 -7.75
CA GLU A 168 4.66 -21.13 -8.08
C GLU A 168 5.64 -21.05 -6.90
N MET A 169 5.41 -20.14 -5.95
CA MET A 169 6.30 -19.86 -4.81
C MET A 169 5.54 -19.91 -3.47
N PRO A 170 5.65 -21.00 -2.71
CA PRO A 170 4.93 -21.14 -1.45
C PRO A 170 5.41 -20.12 -0.42
N PHE A 171 4.46 -19.34 0.09
CA PHE A 171 4.67 -18.34 1.13
C PHE A 171 3.79 -18.66 2.34
N ARG A 172 4.40 -18.72 3.53
CA ARG A 172 3.68 -19.00 4.77
C ARG A 172 3.54 -17.73 5.60
N TYR A 173 2.30 -17.37 5.86
CA TYR A 173 1.93 -16.33 6.81
C TYR A 173 0.65 -16.77 7.52
N ALA A 174 0.61 -16.57 8.84
CA ALA A 174 -0.54 -16.92 9.66
C ALA A 174 -0.64 -15.96 10.84
N GLN A 175 -1.86 -15.54 11.14
CA GLN A 175 -2.23 -14.77 12.33
C GLN A 175 -3.58 -15.31 12.84
N SER A 176 -3.82 -15.25 14.15
CA SER A 176 -5.04 -15.83 14.75
C SER A 176 -6.33 -15.22 14.21
N HIS A 177 -6.32 -13.91 13.94
CA HIS A 177 -7.48 -13.16 13.44
C HIS A 177 -7.44 -12.91 11.92
N GLN A 178 -6.59 -13.64 11.19
CA GLN A 178 -6.55 -13.57 9.74
C GLN A 178 -7.89 -14.03 9.16
N ASN A 179 -8.49 -13.20 8.29
CA ASN A 179 -9.80 -13.46 7.68
C ASN A 179 -10.92 -13.68 8.70
N ASP A 180 -10.88 -13.00 9.85
CA ASP A 180 -11.95 -13.04 10.85
C ASP A 180 -13.30 -12.66 10.19
N PRO A 181 -14.33 -13.54 10.26
CA PRO A 181 -15.58 -13.33 9.54
C PRO A 181 -16.38 -12.14 10.08
N PHE A 182 -16.25 -11.82 11.37
CA PHE A 182 -16.92 -10.66 11.96
C PHE A 182 -16.27 -9.35 11.50
N ALA A 183 -14.94 -9.29 11.51
CA ALA A 183 -14.19 -8.16 10.94
C ALA A 183 -14.52 -7.93 9.46
N CYS A 184 -14.62 -9.01 8.67
CA CYS A 184 -15.02 -8.94 7.26
C CYS A 184 -16.46 -8.43 7.08
N ALA A 185 -17.40 -8.87 7.93
CA ALA A 185 -18.78 -8.41 7.89
C ALA A 185 -18.89 -6.91 8.22
N VAL A 186 -18.12 -6.43 9.21
CA VAL A 186 -18.03 -5.00 9.54
C VAL A 186 -17.49 -4.21 8.34
N ALA A 187 -16.34 -4.62 7.78
CA ALA A 187 -15.73 -3.94 6.64
C ALA A 187 -16.70 -3.86 5.44
N LEU A 188 -17.41 -4.95 5.14
CA LEU A 188 -18.41 -4.98 4.07
C LEU A 188 -19.54 -3.97 4.31
N GLN A 189 -20.07 -3.91 5.53
CA GLN A 189 -21.14 -2.97 5.86
C GLN A 189 -20.66 -1.51 5.82
N VAL A 190 -19.45 -1.24 6.29
CA VAL A 190 -18.84 0.09 6.19
C VAL A 190 -18.74 0.51 4.72
N ILE A 191 -18.18 -0.33 3.84
CA ILE A 191 -18.06 -0.04 2.41
C ILE A 191 -19.44 0.22 1.77
N LYS A 192 -20.44 -0.62 2.06
CA LYS A 192 -21.81 -0.44 1.56
C LYS A 192 -22.40 0.89 2.00
N GLU A 193 -22.17 1.28 3.24
CA GLU A 193 -22.68 2.53 3.78
C GLU A 193 -21.97 3.76 3.18
N MET A 194 -20.66 3.67 2.91
CA MET A 194 -19.92 4.69 2.19
C MET A 194 -20.47 4.91 0.78
N ASP A 195 -20.75 3.81 0.06
CA ASP A 195 -21.32 3.84 -1.28
C ASP A 195 -22.75 4.39 -1.28
N ARG A 196 -23.62 3.87 -0.39
CA ARG A 196 -25.01 4.32 -0.23
C ARG A 196 -25.11 5.82 0.07
N LYS A 197 -24.18 6.36 0.87
CA LYS A 197 -24.14 7.78 1.23
C LYS A 197 -23.48 8.67 0.17
N GLY A 198 -22.89 8.10 -0.88
CA GLY A 198 -22.15 8.84 -1.90
C GLY A 198 -20.94 9.58 -1.31
N LEU A 199 -20.19 8.95 -0.40
CA LEU A 199 -19.13 9.65 0.34
C LEU A 199 -17.97 10.11 -0.54
N VAL A 200 -17.71 9.45 -1.67
CA VAL A 200 -16.72 9.90 -2.65
C VAL A 200 -17.06 11.32 -3.13
N THR A 201 -18.26 11.49 -3.69
CA THR A 201 -18.74 12.78 -4.21
C THR A 201 -18.77 13.85 -3.12
N LYS A 202 -19.29 13.51 -1.93
CA LYS A 202 -19.35 14.45 -0.81
C LYS A 202 -18.01 14.89 -0.26
N THR A 203 -16.94 14.13 -0.48
CA THR A 203 -15.59 14.49 -0.03
C THR A 203 -14.83 15.26 -1.09
N GLU A 204 -15.27 15.18 -2.35
CA GLU A 204 -14.70 15.93 -3.47
C GLU A 204 -15.22 17.38 -3.51
N GLU A 205 -16.46 17.61 -3.05
CA GLU A 205 -17.09 18.93 -2.83
C GLU A 205 -16.45 19.72 -1.68
#